data_AF-A0A8H7WS22-F1
#
_entry.id   AF-A0A8H7WS22-F1
#
_cell.length_a   1.000
_cell.length_b   1.000
_cell.length_c   1.000
_cell.angle_alpha   90.00
_cell.angle_beta   90.00
_cell.angle_gamma   90.00
#
_symmetry.space_group_name_H-M   'P 1'
#
loop_
_entity.id
_entity.type
_entity.pdbx_description
1 polymer ?
#
loop_
_entity_poly.entity_id
_entity_poly.type
_entity_poly.pdbx_seq_one_letter_code
_entity_poly.pdbx_strand_id
1 'polypeptide(L)'
;MNALPIQIPIQIPIQIPIPTLSTLPSEILQQISTYLPSSTVISLLLVNQSVKKAVDHWSVWRSFVTGDPRFPNGIPRAEGEGEGSWKRYVLADIKARRWEERGFVLEVEDLRWLPMLLVVEHPVLKILTPEKVMHFATQTSPSCQTALFESSLSEHGEDQKQQLRFPTNPDTSLSLSEWQNKLAGSFCLAMAHMSAIATQKREREQTQLQAGDQEENPDPDPDPNKQILTPQPLQLSKIPWFNIHTTSPTLTPTNRQKLNTALHALSLTALAHFSTEYSLAISENRLASPSLSHISHPPTTSTLPFPAYLSINLPDPVSADCVREFGRGHLKWMATFEFFEEGEWTGSFAYTGCWGVDGRDIFDCVGGVNRMVRLGGFDVLNGRDGVVVEPVIRFRRLVVDGGEGRGKGNGERGDGDVFVVRSNCFYSQMGTHVLELRVRRSTGLIGVKEWNADGVGKGGGNGNGDGNAKGKGSGNGNVRGAVLTPFGVVGAMGVGASWMWLWKREWSGAVEGVE
;
A
#
# COMPACT_ATOMS: atom_id res chain seq x y z
N MET A 1 91.47 43.75 -21.51
CA MET A 1 91.12 42.38 -21.10
C MET A 1 89.72 42.43 -20.52
N ASN A 2 88.71 42.02 -21.29
CA ASN A 2 87.30 42.02 -20.86
C ASN A 2 87.00 40.68 -20.19
N ALA A 3 86.71 40.71 -18.90
CA ALA A 3 86.29 39.52 -18.16
C ALA A 3 84.86 39.13 -18.58
N LEU A 4 84.71 37.91 -19.08
CA LEU A 4 83.40 37.33 -19.40
C LEU A 4 82.62 37.03 -18.11
N PRO A 5 81.32 37.35 -18.05
CA PRO A 5 80.50 37.09 -16.86
C PRO A 5 80.22 35.58 -16.74
N ILE A 6 80.55 35.02 -15.58
CA ILE A 6 80.23 33.64 -15.21
C ILE A 6 78.71 33.55 -15.02
N GLN A 7 78.01 32.90 -15.95
CA GLN A 7 76.60 32.55 -15.78
C GLN A 7 76.50 31.38 -14.79
N ILE A 8 76.00 31.66 -13.58
CA ILE A 8 75.61 30.62 -12.63
C ILE A 8 74.26 30.07 -13.11
N PRO A 9 74.13 28.76 -13.40
CA PRO A 9 72.87 28.17 -13.80
C PRO A 9 71.86 28.30 -12.66
N ILE A 10 70.78 29.05 -12.89
CA ILE A 10 69.65 29.15 -11.98
C ILE A 10 69.02 27.75 -11.91
N GLN A 11 69.21 27.05 -10.78
CA GLN A 11 68.49 25.81 -10.52
C GLN A 11 67.01 26.16 -10.35
N ILE A 12 66.21 25.88 -11.38
CA ILE A 12 64.76 25.96 -11.31
C ILE A 12 64.31 24.85 -10.36
N PRO A 13 63.65 25.16 -9.23
CA PRO A 13 63.15 24.12 -8.33
C PRO A 13 62.19 23.23 -9.12
N ILE A 14 62.51 21.94 -9.18
CA ILE A 14 61.63 20.91 -9.75
C ILE A 14 60.39 20.86 -8.85
N GLN A 15 59.32 21.54 -9.25
CA GLN A 15 58.02 21.38 -8.61
C GLN A 15 57.51 20.00 -8.98
N ILE A 16 57.63 19.06 -8.06
CA ILE A 16 56.92 17.77 -8.16
C ILE A 16 55.44 18.12 -8.00
N PRO A 17 54.59 17.91 -9.03
CA PRO A 17 53.18 18.21 -8.93
C PRO A 17 52.59 17.35 -7.82
N ILE A 18 51.94 17.98 -6.85
CA ILE A 18 51.23 17.28 -5.78
C ILE A 18 50.12 16.47 -6.45
N PRO A 19 50.07 15.14 -6.29
CA PRO A 19 49.04 14.32 -6.90
C PRO A 19 47.68 14.78 -6.41
N THR A 20 46.80 15.13 -7.34
CA THR A 20 45.42 15.49 -7.05
C THR A 20 44.55 14.23 -7.08
N LEU A 21 43.43 14.22 -6.36
CA LEU A 21 42.48 13.10 -6.37
C LEU A 21 42.08 12.65 -7.79
N SER A 22 42.01 13.58 -8.75
CA SER A 22 41.69 13.27 -10.15
C SER A 22 42.79 12.51 -10.92
N THR A 23 44.00 12.43 -10.37
CA THR A 23 45.12 11.68 -10.97
C THR A 23 45.18 10.22 -10.53
N LEU A 24 44.38 9.83 -9.52
CA LEU A 24 44.33 8.46 -9.04
C LEU A 24 43.55 7.56 -10.02
N PRO A 25 43.93 6.28 -10.18
CA PRO A 25 43.13 5.29 -10.90
C PRO A 25 41.72 5.15 -10.31
N SER A 26 40.73 4.83 -11.15
CA SER A 26 39.32 4.74 -10.74
C SER A 26 39.11 3.68 -9.68
N GLU A 27 39.83 2.57 -9.75
CA GLU A 27 39.79 1.44 -8.83
C GLU A 27 40.26 1.85 -7.43
N ILE A 28 41.31 2.67 -7.36
CA ILE A 28 41.83 3.20 -6.09
C ILE A 28 40.83 4.20 -5.49
N LEU A 29 40.23 5.08 -6.30
CA LEU A 29 39.19 6.00 -5.84
C LEU A 29 37.94 5.26 -5.35
N GLN A 30 37.53 4.20 -6.04
CA GLN A 30 36.43 3.34 -5.63
C GLN A 30 36.75 2.68 -4.29
N GLN A 31 37.94 2.08 -4.15
CA GLN A 31 38.37 1.44 -2.91
C GLN A 31 38.43 2.45 -1.75
N ILE A 32 39.05 3.61 -1.94
CA ILE A 32 39.05 4.69 -0.93
C ILE A 32 37.61 5.02 -0.52
N SER A 33 36.70 5.16 -1.49
CA SER A 33 35.31 5.50 -1.23
C SER A 33 34.60 4.46 -0.37
N THR A 34 34.88 3.16 -0.52
CA THR A 34 34.27 2.11 0.31
C THR A 34 34.67 2.18 1.80
N TYR A 35 35.76 2.88 2.14
CA TYR A 35 36.21 3.07 3.52
C TYR A 35 35.74 4.38 4.15
N LEU A 36 35.12 5.27 3.37
CA LEU A 36 34.65 6.56 3.87
C LEU A 36 33.22 6.45 4.39
N PRO A 37 32.76 7.33 5.30
CA PRO A 37 31.35 7.44 5.60
C PRO A 37 30.54 7.77 4.34
N SER A 38 29.34 7.20 4.24
CA SER A 38 28.44 7.40 3.09
C SER A 38 28.16 8.89 2.78
N SER A 39 28.05 9.72 3.82
CA SER A 39 27.91 11.18 3.71
C SER A 39 29.12 11.86 3.05
N THR A 40 30.34 11.41 3.37
CA THR A 40 31.59 11.89 2.76
C THR A 40 31.68 11.49 1.29
N VAL A 41 31.20 10.29 0.95
CA VAL A 41 31.16 9.81 -0.45
C VAL A 41 30.24 10.68 -1.32
N ILE A 42 29.09 11.13 -0.80
CA ILE A 42 28.28 12.12 -1.53
C ILE A 42 29.09 13.39 -1.81
N SER A 43 29.81 13.91 -0.82
CA SER A 43 30.64 15.10 -1.02
C SER A 43 31.73 14.88 -2.08
N LEU A 44 32.29 13.66 -2.16
CA LEU A 44 33.25 13.31 -3.21
C LEU A 44 32.66 13.36 -4.62
N LEU A 45 31.37 12.99 -4.80
CA LEU A 45 30.68 13.10 -6.09
C LEU A 45 30.64 14.53 -6.62
N LEU A 46 30.78 15.53 -5.75
CA LEU A 46 30.70 16.95 -6.08
C LEU A 46 32.06 17.59 -6.37
N VAL A 47 33.18 16.86 -6.19
CA VAL A 47 34.54 17.43 -6.32
C VAL A 47 34.89 17.75 -7.77
N ASN A 48 34.80 16.76 -8.67
CA ASN A 48 34.97 16.94 -10.12
C ASN A 48 34.40 15.75 -10.89
N GLN A 49 34.29 15.86 -12.22
CA GLN A 49 33.67 14.85 -13.08
C GLN A 49 34.42 13.50 -13.09
N SER A 50 35.75 13.52 -12.97
CA SER A 50 36.57 12.29 -12.95
C SER A 50 36.31 11.50 -11.66
N VAL A 51 36.39 12.17 -10.51
CA VAL A 51 36.08 11.60 -9.19
C VAL A 51 34.63 11.14 -9.16
N LYS A 52 33.68 11.94 -9.65
CA LYS A 52 32.27 11.54 -9.75
C LYS A 52 32.11 10.23 -10.52
N LYS A 53 32.74 10.09 -11.68
CA LYS A 53 32.64 8.87 -12.50
C LYS A 53 33.18 7.64 -11.77
N ALA A 54 34.28 7.78 -11.05
CA ALA A 54 34.85 6.68 -10.27
C ALA A 54 33.98 6.32 -9.05
N VAL A 55 33.55 7.34 -8.29
CA VAL A 55 32.83 7.18 -7.03
C VAL A 55 31.36 6.80 -7.22
N ASP A 56 30.72 7.24 -8.30
CA ASP A 56 29.33 6.89 -8.62
C ASP A 56 29.17 5.48 -9.22
N HIS A 57 30.20 4.65 -9.11
CA HIS A 57 30.19 3.27 -9.57
C HIS A 57 29.38 2.38 -8.59
N TRP A 58 28.57 1.48 -9.13
CA TRP A 58 27.65 0.65 -8.32
C TRP A 58 28.35 -0.21 -7.27
N SER A 59 29.57 -0.68 -7.53
CA SER A 59 30.34 -1.48 -6.57
C SER A 59 30.65 -0.72 -5.28
N VAL A 60 30.80 0.61 -5.34
CA VAL A 60 31.04 1.46 -4.17
C VAL A 60 29.78 1.47 -3.30
N TRP A 61 28.62 1.74 -3.90
CA TRP A 61 27.34 1.76 -3.21
C TRP A 61 26.94 0.39 -2.68
N ARG A 62 27.22 -0.68 -3.44
CA ARG A 62 27.04 -2.05 -2.97
C ARG A 62 27.86 -2.31 -1.72
N SER A 63 29.15 -1.96 -1.71
CA SER A 63 30.02 -2.16 -0.56
C SER A 63 29.47 -1.51 0.71
N PHE A 64 28.83 -0.34 0.61
CA PHE A 64 28.17 0.31 1.74
C PHE A 64 27.00 -0.51 2.29
N VAL A 65 26.09 -0.91 1.41
CA VAL A 65 24.91 -1.67 1.81
C VAL A 65 25.30 -3.05 2.34
N THR A 66 26.32 -3.68 1.77
CA THR A 66 26.79 -5.00 2.22
C THR A 66 27.61 -4.96 3.51
N GLY A 67 28.32 -3.85 3.76
CA GLY A 67 29.14 -3.67 4.94
C GLY A 67 28.38 -3.19 6.17
N ASP A 68 27.14 -2.72 6.01
CA ASP A 68 26.41 -2.04 7.08
C ASP A 68 25.25 -2.91 7.63
N PRO A 69 25.32 -3.31 8.92
CA PRO A 69 24.32 -4.19 9.53
C PRO A 69 22.92 -3.55 9.61
N ARG A 70 22.79 -2.25 9.37
CA ARG A 70 21.51 -1.53 9.35
C ARG A 70 20.70 -1.82 8.08
N PHE A 71 21.29 -2.46 7.08
CA PHE A 71 20.56 -3.01 5.93
C PHE A 71 20.49 -4.55 6.01
N PRO A 72 19.80 -5.12 7.03
CA PRO A 72 19.83 -6.57 7.27
C PRO A 72 19.33 -7.37 6.06
N ASN A 73 18.47 -6.77 5.24
CA ASN A 73 17.90 -7.37 4.04
C ASN A 73 18.48 -6.80 2.73
N GLY A 74 19.42 -5.86 2.78
CA GLY A 74 19.90 -5.11 1.61
C GLY A 74 20.81 -5.91 0.66
N ILE A 75 21.39 -7.02 1.13
CA ILE A 75 22.44 -7.76 0.41
C ILE A 75 21.87 -8.70 -0.66
N PRO A 76 20.86 -9.55 -0.40
CA PRO A 76 20.32 -10.44 -1.44
C PRO A 76 19.36 -9.71 -2.40
N ARG A 77 18.82 -8.55 -2.00
CA ARG A 77 17.72 -7.85 -2.69
C ARG A 77 18.18 -6.97 -3.86
N ALA A 78 19.34 -6.33 -3.77
CA ALA A 78 19.81 -5.43 -4.82
C ALA A 78 20.69 -6.10 -5.91
N GLU A 79 21.00 -7.40 -5.77
CA GLU A 79 21.70 -8.17 -6.82
C GLU A 79 20.83 -8.42 -8.07
N GLY A 80 19.49 -8.42 -7.93
CA GLY A 80 18.55 -8.59 -9.06
C GLY A 80 18.09 -7.30 -9.75
N GLU A 81 18.36 -6.13 -9.17
CA GLU A 81 17.77 -4.84 -9.60
C GLU A 81 18.65 -4.00 -10.52
N GLY A 82 19.83 -4.51 -10.88
CA GLY A 82 20.80 -3.80 -11.70
C GLY A 82 21.64 -2.78 -10.93
N GLU A 83 22.59 -2.18 -11.65
CA GLU A 83 23.69 -1.38 -11.07
C GLU A 83 23.22 -0.10 -10.34
N GLY A 84 22.03 0.43 -10.63
CA GLY A 84 21.55 1.71 -10.10
C GLY A 84 20.81 1.67 -8.75
N SER A 85 20.43 0.49 -8.25
CA SER A 85 19.56 0.38 -7.06
C SER A 85 20.29 0.72 -5.76
N TRP A 86 21.55 0.28 -5.61
CA TRP A 86 22.36 0.39 -4.39
C TRP A 86 22.49 1.83 -3.87
N LYS A 87 22.71 2.79 -4.77
CA LYS A 87 22.87 4.21 -4.43
C LYS A 87 21.66 4.75 -3.66
N ARG A 88 20.47 4.26 -3.98
CA ARG A 88 19.20 4.75 -3.41
C ARG A 88 19.12 4.48 -1.91
N TYR A 89 19.52 3.28 -1.50
CA TYR A 89 19.57 2.85 -0.10
C TYR A 89 20.53 3.72 0.72
N VAL A 90 21.71 3.97 0.16
CA VAL A 90 22.75 4.77 0.82
C VAL A 90 22.30 6.22 0.99
N LEU A 91 21.73 6.84 -0.07
CA LEU A 91 21.20 8.20 0.01
C LEU A 91 20.07 8.31 1.04
N ALA A 92 19.21 7.31 1.09
CA ALA A 92 18.08 7.30 2.01
C ALA A 92 18.55 7.14 3.47
N ASP A 93 19.55 6.31 3.76
CA ASP A 93 20.18 6.23 5.10
C ASP A 93 20.87 7.54 5.52
N ILE A 94 21.59 8.19 4.61
CA ILE A 94 22.20 9.50 4.91
C ILE A 94 21.13 10.53 5.29
N LYS A 95 19.99 10.50 4.60
CA LYS A 95 18.86 11.36 4.92
C LYS A 95 18.19 10.97 6.25
N ALA A 96 18.07 9.68 6.56
CA ALA A 96 17.59 9.20 7.85
C ALA A 96 18.47 9.69 9.01
N ARG A 97 19.80 9.67 8.87
CA ARG A 97 20.72 10.20 9.89
C ARG A 97 20.54 11.71 10.13
N ARG A 98 20.36 12.50 9.06
CA ARG A 98 20.02 13.92 9.20
C ARG A 98 18.70 14.13 9.91
N TRP A 99 17.76 13.21 9.73
CA TRP A 99 16.48 13.25 10.43
C TRP A 99 16.64 12.94 11.92
N GLU A 100 17.50 11.99 12.29
CA GLU A 100 17.91 11.73 13.68
C GLU A 100 18.56 12.98 14.32
N GLU A 101 19.50 13.62 13.61
CA GLU A 101 20.18 14.85 14.06
C GLU A 101 19.22 16.02 14.31
N ARG A 102 18.10 16.08 13.58
CA ARG A 102 17.04 17.11 13.74
C ARG A 102 16.01 16.77 14.83
N GLY A 103 16.22 15.72 15.62
CA GLY A 103 15.27 15.30 16.66
C GLY A 103 13.99 14.70 16.09
N PHE A 104 14.08 14.01 14.95
CA PHE A 104 12.96 13.33 14.29
C PHE A 104 11.81 14.23 13.82
N VAL A 105 12.09 15.50 13.51
CA VAL A 105 11.15 16.39 12.83
C VAL A 105 11.11 16.05 11.33
N LEU A 106 10.00 15.49 10.86
CA LEU A 106 9.78 15.22 9.45
C LEU A 106 9.44 16.50 8.70
N GLU A 107 10.00 16.66 7.52
CA GLU A 107 9.68 17.72 6.56
C GLU A 107 9.07 17.13 5.28
N VAL A 108 8.44 17.99 4.46
CA VAL A 108 7.86 17.56 3.18
C VAL A 108 8.92 16.99 2.23
N GLU A 109 10.15 17.47 2.27
CA GLU A 109 11.26 16.92 1.48
C GLU A 109 11.54 15.44 1.85
N ASP A 110 11.27 15.06 3.10
CA ASP A 110 11.54 13.71 3.59
C ASP A 110 10.64 12.66 2.95
N LEU A 111 9.44 13.06 2.51
CA LEU A 111 8.50 12.19 1.80
C LEU A 111 9.02 11.73 0.44
N ARG A 112 10.04 12.39 -0.12
CA ARG A 112 10.67 11.95 -1.37
C ARG A 112 11.44 10.65 -1.22
N TRP A 113 11.98 10.39 -0.03
CA TRP A 113 12.83 9.24 0.23
C TRP A 113 12.31 8.29 1.30
N LEU A 114 11.44 8.76 2.19
CA LEU A 114 10.91 7.96 3.28
C LEU A 114 10.23 6.68 2.79
N PRO A 115 9.32 6.67 1.78
CA PRO A 115 8.69 5.43 1.33
C PRO A 115 9.70 4.34 0.92
N MET A 116 10.82 4.73 0.30
CA MET A 116 11.88 3.78 -0.06
C MET A 116 12.54 3.18 1.17
N LEU A 117 12.80 3.96 2.22
CA LEU A 117 13.33 3.42 3.47
C LEU A 117 12.40 2.39 4.11
N LEU A 118 11.09 2.58 3.99
CA LEU A 118 10.12 1.65 4.56
C LEU A 118 10.08 0.34 3.78
N VAL A 119 10.13 0.42 2.44
CA VAL A 119 10.17 -0.77 1.57
C VAL A 119 11.38 -1.66 1.85
N VAL A 120 12.49 -1.06 2.30
CA VAL A 120 13.75 -1.75 2.52
C VAL A 120 13.96 -2.11 4.00
N GLU A 121 12.92 -1.93 4.81
CA GLU A 121 12.89 -2.22 6.24
C GLU A 121 13.99 -1.50 7.04
N HIS A 122 14.33 -0.27 6.64
CA HIS A 122 15.36 0.51 7.31
C HIS A 122 15.00 0.74 8.79
N PRO A 123 15.98 0.74 9.74
CA PRO A 123 15.73 0.88 11.18
C PRO A 123 14.91 2.10 11.58
N VAL A 124 14.86 3.12 10.73
CA VAL A 124 14.02 4.31 10.90
C VAL A 124 12.54 3.98 11.10
N LEU A 125 12.06 2.83 10.59
CA LEU A 125 10.72 2.30 10.85
C LEU A 125 10.41 2.18 12.34
N LYS A 126 11.41 1.85 13.17
CA LYS A 126 11.24 1.70 14.62
C LYS A 126 10.91 3.03 15.31
N ILE A 127 11.24 4.16 14.67
CA ILE A 127 11.11 5.50 15.23
C ILE A 127 9.95 6.27 14.56
N LEU A 128 9.49 5.76 13.42
CA LEU A 128 8.37 6.30 12.67
C LEU A 128 7.06 5.87 13.31
N THR A 129 6.48 6.75 14.13
CA THR A 129 5.16 6.50 14.72
C THR A 129 4.06 7.01 13.77
N PRO A 130 2.84 6.42 13.82
CA PRO A 130 1.71 6.91 13.05
C PRO A 130 1.47 8.42 13.21
N GLU A 131 1.61 8.96 14.42
CA GLU A 131 1.37 10.37 14.73
C GLU A 131 2.32 11.30 13.96
N LYS A 132 3.59 10.92 13.86
CA LYS A 132 4.61 11.70 13.12
C LYS A 132 4.28 11.79 11.63
N VAL A 133 3.67 10.76 11.06
CA VAL A 133 3.37 10.69 9.62
C VAL A 133 1.97 11.20 9.30
N MET A 134 1.03 11.09 10.25
CA MET A 134 -0.37 11.46 10.09
C MET A 134 -0.53 12.88 9.55
N HIS A 135 0.32 13.81 10.01
CA HIS A 135 0.33 15.19 9.55
C HIS A 135 0.45 15.28 8.02
N PHE A 136 1.31 14.48 7.37
CA PHE A 136 1.47 14.51 5.91
C PHE A 136 0.32 13.85 5.15
N ALA A 137 -0.28 12.81 5.71
CA ALA A 137 -1.43 12.15 5.11
C ALA A 137 -2.70 13.03 5.18
N THR A 138 -2.87 13.83 6.23
CA THR A 138 -4.15 14.49 6.58
C THR A 138 -4.21 16.01 6.38
N GLN A 139 -3.08 16.71 6.25
CA GLN A 139 -2.94 18.18 6.34
C GLN A 139 -3.81 19.10 5.48
N THR A 140 -4.60 18.61 4.52
CA THR A 140 -5.34 19.48 3.59
C THR A 140 -6.84 19.43 3.75
N SER A 141 -7.33 18.95 4.89
CA SER A 141 -8.70 19.30 5.22
C SER A 141 -8.64 20.60 6.03
N PRO A 142 -8.94 21.77 5.43
CA PRO A 142 -9.53 22.82 6.23
C PRO A 142 -10.79 22.18 6.83
N SER A 143 -10.70 21.80 8.10
CA SER A 143 -11.75 21.18 8.89
C SER A 143 -12.47 19.96 8.28
N CYS A 144 -11.83 18.78 8.28
CA CYS A 144 -12.59 17.50 8.25
C CYS A 144 -13.52 17.36 9.47
N GLN A 145 -13.32 18.18 10.52
CA GLN A 145 -14.27 18.32 11.63
C GLN A 145 -15.55 19.09 11.26
N THR A 146 -15.57 19.88 10.17
CA THR A 146 -16.77 20.63 9.73
C THR A 146 -17.45 20.01 8.52
N ALA A 147 -16.79 19.12 7.78
CA ALA A 147 -17.48 18.18 6.90
C ALA A 147 -18.14 17.10 7.78
N LEU A 148 -19.14 17.51 8.55
CA LEU A 148 -20.14 16.61 9.07
C LEU A 148 -20.71 15.90 7.85
N PHE A 149 -20.35 14.64 7.67
CA PHE A 149 -21.12 13.68 6.89
C PHE A 149 -22.44 13.45 7.63
N GLU A 150 -23.22 14.51 7.85
CA GLU A 150 -24.61 14.40 8.23
C GLU A 150 -25.26 13.63 7.09
N SER A 151 -25.48 12.35 7.37
CA SER A 151 -26.10 11.35 6.51
C SER A 151 -27.58 11.63 6.27
N SER A 152 -28.03 12.86 6.47
CA SER A 152 -29.23 13.40 5.85
C SER A 152 -28.85 13.87 4.45
N LEU A 153 -28.71 12.91 3.53
CA LEU A 153 -29.16 13.16 2.17
C LEU A 153 -30.61 13.62 2.29
N SER A 154 -30.82 14.94 2.33
CA SER A 154 -32.13 15.53 2.25
C SER A 154 -32.71 15.09 0.91
N GLU A 155 -33.58 14.08 0.94
CA GLU A 155 -34.17 13.51 -0.26
C GLU A 155 -34.96 14.55 -1.07
N HIS A 156 -35.27 15.72 -0.49
CA HIS A 156 -36.12 16.73 -1.10
C HIS A 156 -35.52 18.13 -0.97
N GLY A 157 -34.96 18.66 -2.06
CA GLY A 157 -34.62 20.08 -2.19
C GLY A 157 -33.68 20.34 -3.37
N GLU A 158 -34.18 20.98 -4.42
CA GLU A 158 -33.50 21.30 -5.68
C GLU A 158 -32.29 22.28 -5.57
N ASP A 159 -31.72 22.51 -4.38
CA ASP A 159 -30.52 23.34 -4.23
C ASP A 159 -29.23 22.55 -4.54
N GLN A 160 -29.14 22.08 -5.78
CA GLN A 160 -28.00 21.40 -6.41
C GLN A 160 -26.69 22.22 -6.52
N LYS A 161 -26.61 23.42 -5.93
CA LYS A 161 -25.45 24.33 -6.13
C LYS A 161 -24.40 24.31 -5.02
N GLN A 162 -24.66 23.65 -3.89
CA GLN A 162 -23.59 23.25 -2.99
C GLN A 162 -23.18 21.82 -3.32
N GLN A 163 -22.60 21.64 -4.52
CA GLN A 163 -21.66 20.55 -4.71
C GLN A 163 -20.58 20.73 -3.65
N LEU A 164 -20.71 19.99 -2.55
CA LEU A 164 -19.68 19.82 -1.54
C LEU A 164 -18.36 19.62 -2.30
N ARG A 165 -17.46 20.62 -2.21
CA ARG A 165 -16.17 20.59 -2.89
C ARG A 165 -15.31 19.56 -2.19
N PHE A 166 -15.48 18.30 -2.57
CA PHE A 166 -14.74 17.22 -1.97
C PHE A 166 -13.25 17.33 -2.30
N PRO A 167 -12.35 16.84 -1.43
CA PRO A 167 -10.91 16.81 -1.70
C PRO A 167 -10.55 16.11 -3.02
N THR A 168 -11.37 15.15 -3.45
CA THR A 168 -11.19 14.40 -4.70
C THR A 168 -11.81 15.07 -5.92
N ASN A 169 -12.48 16.21 -5.76
CA ASN A 169 -12.91 16.99 -6.90
C ASN A 169 -11.65 17.37 -7.72
N PRO A 170 -11.57 17.05 -9.02
CA PRO A 170 -10.47 17.52 -9.86
C PRO A 170 -10.26 19.04 -9.76
N ASP A 171 -11.32 19.80 -9.46
CA ASP A 171 -11.33 21.25 -9.25
C ASP A 171 -10.84 21.70 -7.86
N THR A 172 -10.37 20.78 -7.01
CA THR A 172 -9.74 21.16 -5.74
C THR A 172 -8.55 22.10 -5.94
N SER A 173 -8.29 22.96 -4.95
CA SER A 173 -7.15 23.88 -4.99
C SER A 173 -5.79 23.18 -4.94
N LEU A 174 -5.74 21.92 -4.50
CA LEU A 174 -4.50 21.16 -4.39
C LEU A 174 -3.91 20.86 -5.76
N SER A 175 -2.64 21.16 -5.92
CA SER A 175 -1.84 20.79 -7.08
C SER A 175 -1.62 19.28 -7.15
N LEU A 176 -1.22 18.79 -8.32
CA LEU A 176 -0.82 17.39 -8.50
C LEU A 176 0.37 17.02 -7.58
N SER A 177 1.33 17.94 -7.39
CA SER A 177 2.50 17.71 -6.54
C SER A 177 2.11 17.54 -5.06
N GLU A 178 1.14 18.31 -4.56
CA GLU A 178 0.64 18.14 -3.20
C GLU A 178 -0.05 16.78 -3.02
N TRP A 179 -0.83 16.34 -4.01
CA TRP A 179 -1.42 15.00 -4.00
C TRP A 179 -0.38 13.88 -4.04
N GLN A 180 0.72 14.07 -4.77
CA GLN A 180 1.84 13.12 -4.78
C GLN A 180 2.51 13.03 -3.41
N ASN A 181 2.78 14.17 -2.77
CA ASN A 181 3.32 14.18 -1.40
C ASN A 181 2.37 13.48 -0.42
N LYS A 182 1.07 13.72 -0.55
CA LYS A 182 0.06 12.98 0.25
C LYS A 182 0.10 11.49 -0.01
N LEU A 183 0.21 11.06 -1.26
CA LEU A 183 0.31 9.66 -1.59
C LEU A 183 1.49 8.99 -0.89
N ALA A 184 2.67 9.63 -0.90
CA ALA A 184 3.83 9.16 -0.15
C ALA A 184 3.59 9.18 1.37
N GLY A 185 3.00 10.25 1.93
CA GLY A 185 2.64 10.33 3.34
C GLY A 185 1.67 9.23 3.78
N SER A 186 0.63 8.98 2.99
CA SER A 186 -0.36 7.93 3.22
C SER A 186 0.23 6.52 3.14
N PHE A 187 1.17 6.29 2.20
CA PHE A 187 1.94 5.05 2.17
C PHE A 187 2.74 4.86 3.45
N CYS A 188 3.47 5.90 3.88
CA CYS A 188 4.26 5.87 5.09
C CYS A 188 3.39 5.64 6.34
N LEU A 189 2.19 6.23 6.36
CA LEU A 189 1.23 6.04 7.43
C LEU A 189 0.75 4.59 7.51
N ALA A 190 0.36 4.00 6.38
CA ALA A 190 -0.05 2.59 6.32
C ALA A 190 1.06 1.65 6.82
N MET A 191 2.30 1.88 6.37
CA MET A 191 3.47 1.13 6.84
C MET A 191 3.71 1.27 8.35
N ALA A 192 3.62 2.49 8.89
CA ALA A 192 3.81 2.75 10.32
C ALA A 192 2.76 2.01 11.17
N HIS A 193 1.49 2.03 10.76
CA HIS A 193 0.42 1.30 11.43
C HIS A 193 0.63 -0.22 11.38
N MET A 194 0.92 -0.77 10.19
CA MET A 194 1.20 -2.21 10.05
C MET A 194 2.43 -2.66 10.84
N SER A 195 3.45 -1.81 10.95
CA SER A 195 4.63 -2.09 11.76
C SER A 195 4.32 -2.05 13.26
N ALA A 196 3.50 -1.08 13.70
CA ALA A 196 3.09 -0.98 15.10
C ALA A 196 2.28 -2.20 15.55
N ILE A 197 1.37 -2.68 14.70
CA ILE A 197 0.60 -3.92 14.93
C ILE A 197 1.54 -5.11 15.10
N ALA A 198 2.56 -5.24 14.23
CA ALA A 198 3.53 -6.32 14.31
C ALA A 198 4.35 -6.28 15.62
N THR A 199 4.78 -5.10 16.05
CA THR A 199 5.51 -4.92 17.31
C THR A 199 4.62 -5.28 18.50
N GLN A 200 3.39 -4.77 18.55
CA GLN A 200 2.46 -5.05 19.63
C GLN A 200 2.14 -6.55 19.76
N LYS A 201 2.00 -7.26 18.63
CA LYS A 201 1.81 -8.72 18.62
C LYS A 201 2.99 -9.44 19.28
N ARG A 202 4.23 -9.12 18.89
CA ARG A 202 5.45 -9.74 19.47
C ARG A 202 5.60 -9.45 20.96
N GLU A 203 5.32 -8.23 21.39
CA GLU A 203 5.37 -7.86 22.82
C GLU A 203 4.36 -8.67 23.65
N ARG A 204 3.15 -8.89 23.12
CA ARG A 204 2.14 -9.72 23.77
C ARG A 204 2.56 -11.18 23.84
N GLU A 205 3.06 -11.75 22.75
CA GLU A 205 3.58 -13.13 22.71
C GLU A 205 4.73 -13.32 23.69
N GLN A 206 5.67 -12.37 23.75
CA GLN A 206 6.78 -12.41 24.70
C GLN A 206 6.30 -12.33 26.16
N THR A 207 5.29 -11.50 26.44
CA THR A 207 4.69 -11.40 27.78
C THR A 207 3.98 -12.68 28.17
N GLN A 208 3.26 -13.33 27.23
CA GLN A 208 2.57 -14.60 27.47
C GLN A 208 3.55 -15.74 27.74
N LEU A 209 4.66 -15.81 26.99
CA LEU A 209 5.72 -16.80 27.22
C LEU A 209 6.37 -16.62 28.61
N GLN A 210 6.60 -15.38 29.04
CA GLN A 210 7.14 -15.10 30.37
C GLN A 210 6.15 -15.43 31.50
N ALA A 211 4.85 -15.24 31.28
CA ALA A 211 3.82 -15.55 32.26
C ALA A 211 3.58 -17.07 32.43
N GLY A 212 3.70 -17.85 31.34
CA GLY A 212 3.56 -19.31 31.39
C GLY A 212 4.61 -20.00 32.26
N ASP A 213 5.80 -19.41 32.40
CA ASP A 213 6.87 -19.93 33.26
C ASP A 213 6.71 -19.51 34.74
N GLN A 214 5.76 -18.62 35.06
CA GLN A 214 5.56 -18.04 36.41
C GLN A 214 4.25 -18.45 37.10
N GLU A 215 3.53 -19.47 36.62
CA GLU A 215 2.25 -19.95 37.21
C GLU A 215 2.28 -20.31 38.71
N GLU A 216 3.45 -20.36 39.36
CA GLU A 216 3.56 -20.61 40.81
C GLU A 216 3.54 -19.35 41.70
N ASN A 217 3.50 -18.13 41.16
CA ASN A 217 3.29 -16.92 41.97
C ASN A 217 2.24 -15.98 41.34
N PRO A 218 1.09 -15.72 41.98
CA PRO A 218 0.16 -14.72 41.51
C PRO A 218 0.84 -13.34 41.53
N ASP A 219 1.06 -12.80 40.33
CA ASP A 219 1.72 -11.52 40.10
C ASP A 219 0.97 -10.37 40.83
N PRO A 220 1.69 -9.36 41.34
CA PRO A 220 1.07 -8.16 41.90
C PRO A 220 0.22 -7.45 40.83
N ASP A 221 -0.89 -6.84 41.28
CA ASP A 221 -1.85 -6.12 40.44
C ASP A 221 -1.16 -5.32 39.31
N PRO A 222 -1.62 -5.44 38.04
CA PRO A 222 -1.02 -4.75 36.92
C PRO A 222 -0.98 -3.24 37.20
N ASP A 223 0.20 -2.63 37.07
CA ASP A 223 0.41 -1.20 37.34
C ASP A 223 -0.64 -0.36 36.58
N PRO A 224 -1.59 0.29 37.27
CA PRO A 224 -2.67 1.04 36.63
C PRO A 224 -2.15 2.25 35.83
N ASN A 225 -0.89 2.65 36.02
CA ASN A 225 -0.25 3.71 35.24
C ASN A 225 0.36 3.22 33.92
N LYS A 226 0.51 1.90 33.72
CA LYS A 226 0.93 1.33 32.43
C LYS A 226 -0.28 1.19 31.51
N GLN A 227 -1.00 2.29 31.30
CA GLN A 227 -1.97 2.37 30.21
C GLN A 227 -1.18 2.21 28.92
N ILE A 228 -1.31 1.03 28.30
CA ILE A 228 -0.95 0.84 26.90
C ILE A 228 -1.69 1.97 26.18
N LEU A 229 -0.95 2.91 25.61
CA LEU A 229 -1.48 3.98 24.80
C LEU A 229 -2.32 3.33 23.70
N THR A 230 -3.61 3.15 23.95
CA THR A 230 -4.57 2.77 22.92
C THR A 230 -4.68 4.01 22.05
N PRO A 231 -4.13 3.99 20.81
CA PRO A 231 -4.28 5.11 19.91
C PRO A 231 -5.77 5.44 19.84
N GLN A 232 -6.11 6.73 19.85
CA GLN A 232 -7.52 7.12 19.71
C GLN A 232 -8.12 6.40 18.50
N PRO A 233 -9.30 5.78 18.62
CA PRO A 233 -9.87 4.99 17.55
C PRO A 233 -10.03 5.87 16.32
N LEU A 234 -9.35 5.47 15.26
CA LEU A 234 -9.33 6.24 14.03
C LEU A 234 -10.50 5.77 13.18
N GLN A 235 -11.53 6.60 13.09
CA GLN A 235 -12.78 6.19 12.44
C GLN A 235 -12.64 6.20 10.91
N LEU A 236 -12.79 5.01 10.30
CA LEU A 236 -12.86 4.85 8.83
C LEU A 236 -13.97 5.69 8.19
N SER A 237 -15.05 5.97 8.94
CA SER A 237 -16.15 6.82 8.50
C SER A 237 -15.76 8.27 8.24
N LYS A 238 -14.64 8.74 8.80
CA LYS A 238 -14.13 10.11 8.59
C LYS A 238 -13.34 10.27 7.30
N ILE A 239 -13.07 9.18 6.57
CA ILE A 239 -12.24 9.23 5.39
C ILE A 239 -13.11 9.58 4.19
N PRO A 240 -12.86 10.72 3.52
CA PRO A 240 -13.69 11.16 2.41
C PRO A 240 -13.52 10.23 1.22
N TRP A 241 -14.51 9.35 0.98
CA TRP A 241 -14.56 8.50 -0.19
C TRP A 241 -15.81 8.78 -1.01
N PHE A 242 -15.63 8.87 -2.32
CA PHE A 242 -16.72 9.09 -3.26
C PHE A 242 -16.60 8.14 -4.44
N ASN A 243 -17.76 7.65 -4.91
CA ASN A 243 -17.85 6.98 -6.21
C ASN A 243 -17.64 8.01 -7.31
N ILE A 244 -16.38 8.26 -7.66
CA ILE A 244 -16.07 9.16 -8.77
C ILE A 244 -16.14 8.35 -10.04
N HIS A 245 -17.03 8.76 -10.94
CA HIS A 245 -17.09 8.21 -12.28
C HIS A 245 -15.82 8.65 -13.04
N THR A 246 -14.77 7.85 -12.94
CA THR A 246 -13.47 8.03 -13.63
C THR A 246 -13.60 8.00 -15.16
N THR A 247 -14.78 7.61 -15.65
CA THR A 247 -15.16 7.58 -17.06
C THR A 247 -15.72 8.90 -17.57
N SER A 248 -15.76 9.97 -16.77
CA SER A 248 -16.23 11.27 -17.26
C SER A 248 -15.34 11.74 -18.43
N PRO A 249 -15.90 11.89 -19.64
CA PRO A 249 -15.13 12.29 -20.82
C PRO A 249 -14.62 13.73 -20.73
N THR A 250 -15.16 14.53 -19.80
CA THR A 250 -14.81 15.95 -19.62
C THR A 250 -13.51 16.19 -18.85
N LEU A 251 -12.92 15.14 -18.26
CA LEU A 251 -11.69 15.29 -17.48
C LEU A 251 -10.48 15.45 -18.38
N THR A 252 -9.77 16.56 -18.22
CA THR A 252 -8.44 16.77 -18.83
C THR A 252 -7.45 15.69 -18.35
N PRO A 253 -6.41 15.36 -19.12
CA PRO A 253 -5.39 14.38 -18.71
C PRO A 253 -4.76 14.70 -17.34
N THR A 254 -4.46 15.98 -17.08
CA THR A 254 -3.92 16.45 -15.80
C THR A 254 -4.90 16.23 -14.65
N ASN A 255 -6.18 16.57 -14.83
CA ASN A 255 -7.20 16.36 -13.81
C ASN A 255 -7.45 14.88 -13.55
N ARG A 256 -7.37 14.04 -14.59
CA ARG A 256 -7.44 12.59 -14.46
C ARG A 256 -6.26 12.03 -13.66
N GLN A 257 -5.04 12.50 -13.93
CA GLN A 257 -3.86 12.11 -13.16
C GLN A 257 -3.97 12.54 -11.70
N LYS A 258 -4.42 13.78 -11.45
CA LYS A 258 -4.66 14.30 -10.10
C LYS A 258 -5.69 13.47 -9.35
N LEU A 259 -6.82 13.17 -9.98
CA LEU A 259 -7.86 12.30 -9.43
C LEU A 259 -7.31 10.91 -9.08
N ASN A 260 -6.55 10.29 -9.98
CA ASN A 260 -5.95 8.98 -9.72
C ASN A 260 -5.01 9.02 -8.49
N THR A 261 -4.12 10.02 -8.43
CA THR A 261 -3.21 10.20 -7.30
C THR A 261 -3.99 10.40 -5.98
N ALA A 262 -5.06 11.20 -6.02
CA ALA A 262 -5.91 11.43 -4.85
C ALA A 262 -6.60 10.15 -4.37
N LEU A 263 -7.15 9.34 -5.28
CA LEU A 263 -7.78 8.07 -4.94
C LEU A 263 -6.78 7.08 -4.31
N HIS A 264 -5.56 6.99 -4.84
CA HIS A 264 -4.51 6.16 -4.23
C HIS A 264 -4.12 6.67 -2.83
N ALA A 265 -3.94 7.98 -2.67
CA ALA A 265 -3.58 8.56 -1.38
C ALA A 265 -4.66 8.26 -0.31
N LEU A 266 -5.94 8.46 -0.67
CA LEU A 266 -7.06 8.19 0.23
C LEU A 266 -7.23 6.70 0.52
N SER A 267 -6.99 5.83 -0.47
CA SER A 267 -7.03 4.37 -0.26
C SER A 267 -5.97 3.91 0.73
N LEU A 268 -4.76 4.47 0.65
CA LEU A 268 -3.68 4.16 1.58
C LEU A 268 -3.93 4.74 2.98
N THR A 269 -4.51 5.94 3.08
CA THR A 269 -4.98 6.47 4.36
C THR A 269 -6.05 5.55 4.95
N ALA A 270 -7.05 5.16 4.16
CA ALA A 270 -8.10 4.22 4.59
C ALA A 270 -7.54 2.89 5.06
N LEU A 271 -6.61 2.33 4.31
CA LEU A 271 -5.92 1.12 4.70
C LEU A 271 -5.21 1.23 6.05
N ALA A 272 -4.54 2.35 6.33
CA ALA A 272 -3.85 2.56 7.59
C ALA A 272 -4.82 2.46 8.79
N HIS A 273 -5.95 3.17 8.67
CA HIS A 273 -7.02 3.13 9.66
C HIS A 273 -7.67 1.75 9.75
N PHE A 274 -7.98 1.14 8.60
CA PHE A 274 -8.59 -0.18 8.50
C PHE A 274 -7.73 -1.22 9.22
N SER A 275 -6.42 -1.27 8.93
CA SER A 275 -5.51 -2.24 9.52
C SER A 275 -5.43 -2.15 11.04
N THR A 276 -5.51 -0.94 11.59
CA THR A 276 -5.48 -0.69 13.03
C THR A 276 -6.78 -1.14 13.69
N GLU A 277 -7.92 -0.66 13.19
CA GLU A 277 -9.24 -1.01 13.73
C GLU A 277 -9.53 -2.51 13.58
N TYR A 278 -9.10 -3.12 12.47
CA TYR A 278 -9.25 -4.56 12.26
C TYR A 278 -8.42 -5.37 13.25
N SER A 279 -7.16 -4.98 13.48
CA SER A 279 -6.28 -5.66 14.45
C SER A 279 -6.81 -5.54 15.88
N LEU A 280 -7.33 -4.35 16.24
CA LEU A 280 -8.01 -4.14 17.52
C LEU A 280 -9.25 -5.03 17.62
N ALA A 281 -10.09 -5.07 16.59
CA ALA A 281 -11.29 -5.89 16.55
C ALA A 281 -10.99 -7.39 16.70
N ILE A 282 -9.92 -7.90 16.07
CA ILE A 282 -9.47 -9.28 16.29
C ILE A 282 -9.08 -9.49 17.76
N SER A 283 -8.28 -8.59 18.34
CA SER A 283 -7.79 -8.76 19.71
C SER A 283 -8.87 -8.63 20.79
N GLU A 284 -9.94 -7.88 20.49
CA GLU A 284 -11.07 -7.66 21.38
C GLU A 284 -12.26 -8.59 21.07
N ASN A 285 -12.08 -9.54 20.13
CA ASN A 285 -13.14 -10.43 19.63
C ASN A 285 -14.41 -9.67 19.15
N ARG A 286 -14.22 -8.53 18.48
CA ARG A 286 -15.29 -7.67 17.92
C ARG A 286 -15.59 -7.94 16.44
N LEU A 287 -15.39 -9.17 15.98
CA LEU A 287 -15.75 -9.57 14.62
C LEU A 287 -17.25 -9.90 14.56
N ALA A 288 -17.86 -9.89 13.36
CA ALA A 288 -19.28 -10.23 13.23
C ALA A 288 -19.60 -11.68 13.64
N SER A 289 -18.58 -12.55 13.68
CA SER A 289 -18.63 -13.89 14.24
C SER A 289 -17.62 -14.06 15.39
N PRO A 290 -18.00 -14.71 16.50
CA PRO A 290 -17.11 -14.93 17.64
C PRO A 290 -16.02 -15.99 17.35
N SER A 291 -16.09 -16.71 16.22
CA SER A 291 -15.09 -17.70 15.86
C SER A 291 -14.00 -17.08 14.99
N LEU A 292 -12.76 -17.12 15.47
CA LEU A 292 -11.57 -16.69 14.73
C LEU A 292 -11.05 -17.75 13.76
N SER A 293 -11.58 -18.97 13.79
CA SER A 293 -11.15 -20.05 12.90
C SER A 293 -11.28 -19.63 11.44
N HIS A 294 -10.22 -19.87 10.66
CA HIS A 294 -10.11 -19.55 9.23
C HIS A 294 -10.08 -18.05 8.87
N ILE A 295 -10.05 -17.16 9.86
CA ILE A 295 -9.82 -15.74 9.62
C ILE A 295 -8.33 -15.49 9.44
N SER A 296 -7.98 -14.70 8.42
CA SER A 296 -6.60 -14.32 8.14
C SER A 296 -6.25 -13.02 8.85
N HIS A 297 -5.10 -12.98 9.53
CA HIS A 297 -4.58 -11.71 10.06
C HIS A 297 -4.28 -10.71 8.92
N PRO A 298 -4.39 -9.40 9.18
CA PRO A 298 -3.95 -8.43 8.20
C PRO A 298 -2.44 -8.58 7.92
N PRO A 299 -1.98 -8.23 6.71
CA PRO A 299 -0.57 -8.13 6.41
C PRO A 299 0.17 -7.19 7.36
N THR A 300 1.41 -7.55 7.66
CA THR A 300 2.35 -6.70 8.38
C THR A 300 3.51 -6.31 7.45
N THR A 301 4.33 -5.36 7.90
CA THR A 301 5.52 -4.96 7.13
C THR A 301 6.49 -6.11 6.87
N SER A 302 6.52 -7.13 7.74
CA SER A 302 7.39 -8.31 7.58
C SER A 302 6.82 -9.41 6.68
N THR A 303 5.51 -9.45 6.47
CA THR A 303 4.86 -10.49 5.65
C THR A 303 4.61 -10.03 4.22
N LEU A 304 4.68 -8.72 3.96
CA LEU A 304 4.53 -8.17 2.62
C LEU A 304 5.79 -8.40 1.79
N PRO A 305 5.68 -9.07 0.63
CA PRO A 305 6.81 -9.31 -0.26
C PRO A 305 7.08 -8.07 -1.14
N PHE A 306 7.26 -6.90 -0.51
CA PHE A 306 7.65 -5.68 -1.24
C PHE A 306 8.88 -5.86 -2.14
N PRO A 307 9.88 -6.70 -1.80
CA PRO A 307 10.97 -6.96 -2.74
C PRO A 307 10.50 -7.59 -4.06
N ALA A 308 9.49 -8.46 -4.03
CA ALA A 308 8.98 -9.06 -5.25
C ALA A 308 8.20 -8.05 -6.12
N TYR A 309 7.45 -7.13 -5.49
CA TYR A 309 6.45 -6.32 -6.20
C TYR A 309 6.78 -4.83 -6.33
N LEU A 310 7.55 -4.25 -5.39
CA LEU A 310 7.91 -2.83 -5.36
C LEU A 310 9.37 -2.57 -5.72
N SER A 311 10.30 -3.40 -5.27
CA SER A 311 11.71 -3.02 -5.25
C SER A 311 12.34 -2.91 -6.64
N ILE A 312 11.96 -3.81 -7.56
CA ILE A 312 12.38 -3.81 -8.98
C ILE A 312 12.08 -2.47 -9.70
N ASN A 313 11.06 -1.71 -9.25
CA ASN A 313 10.68 -0.45 -9.89
C ASN A 313 10.60 0.71 -8.89
N LEU A 314 11.37 0.68 -7.79
CA LEU A 314 11.50 1.89 -6.99
C LEU A 314 12.10 3.01 -7.86
N PRO A 315 11.63 4.25 -7.71
CA PRO A 315 12.20 5.36 -8.43
C PRO A 315 13.56 5.75 -7.87
N ASP A 316 14.33 6.52 -8.63
CA ASP A 316 15.54 7.14 -8.11
C ASP A 316 15.17 8.23 -7.08
N PRO A 317 15.63 8.17 -5.81
CA PRO A 317 15.36 9.20 -4.79
C PRO A 317 15.83 10.60 -5.18
N VAL A 318 16.80 10.72 -6.08
CA VAL A 318 17.24 12.05 -6.56
C VAL A 318 16.44 12.55 -7.76
N SER A 319 15.59 11.70 -8.35
CA SER A 319 14.69 12.12 -9.42
C SER A 319 13.69 13.13 -8.88
N ALA A 320 13.49 14.22 -9.62
CA ALA A 320 12.42 15.18 -9.35
C ALA A 320 11.03 14.51 -9.39
N ASP A 321 10.91 13.40 -10.11
CA ASP A 321 9.68 12.64 -10.30
C ASP A 321 9.55 11.43 -9.36
N CYS A 322 10.43 11.28 -8.37
CA CYS A 322 10.46 10.11 -7.49
C CYS A 322 9.11 9.81 -6.84
N VAL A 323 8.47 10.81 -6.24
CA VAL A 323 7.17 10.63 -5.57
C VAL A 323 6.08 10.20 -6.55
N ARG A 324 6.11 10.75 -7.78
CA ARG A 324 5.16 10.40 -8.85
C ARG A 324 5.30 8.95 -9.27
N GLU A 325 6.54 8.51 -9.47
CA GLU A 325 6.86 7.16 -9.94
C GLU A 325 6.62 6.12 -8.84
N PHE A 326 6.94 6.45 -7.58
CA PHE A 326 6.70 5.60 -6.43
C PHE A 326 5.24 5.14 -6.35
N GLY A 327 4.30 6.08 -6.47
CA GLY A 327 2.87 5.80 -6.40
C GLY A 327 2.33 4.84 -7.47
N ARG A 328 3.11 4.55 -8.52
CA ARG A 328 2.74 3.65 -9.63
C ARG A 328 3.68 2.45 -9.76
N GLY A 329 4.74 2.38 -8.96
CA GLY A 329 5.79 1.36 -9.08
C GLY A 329 5.24 -0.06 -8.94
N HIS A 330 4.21 -0.26 -8.11
CA HIS A 330 3.56 -1.56 -7.90
C HIS A 330 2.71 -2.02 -9.08
N LEU A 331 2.16 -1.08 -9.87
CA LEU A 331 1.15 -1.41 -10.89
C LEU A 331 1.70 -2.28 -12.01
N LYS A 332 2.99 -2.16 -12.33
CA LYS A 332 3.64 -2.97 -13.36
C LYS A 332 3.54 -4.48 -13.07
N TRP A 333 3.54 -4.86 -11.81
CA TRP A 333 3.43 -6.26 -11.37
C TRP A 333 2.03 -6.60 -10.90
N MET A 334 1.46 -5.77 -10.03
CA MET A 334 0.18 -6.08 -9.38
C MET A 334 -1.01 -5.86 -10.30
N ALA A 335 -0.93 -4.97 -11.30
CA ALA A 335 -2.03 -4.74 -12.23
C ALA A 335 -1.94 -5.68 -13.46
N THR A 336 -1.44 -6.90 -13.25
CA THR A 336 -1.40 -7.96 -14.25
C THR A 336 -2.48 -8.99 -13.97
N PHE A 337 -2.78 -9.83 -14.94
CA PHE A 337 -3.82 -10.83 -14.77
C PHE A 337 -3.34 -11.99 -13.88
N GLU A 338 -2.09 -12.38 -14.11
CA GLU A 338 -1.33 -13.40 -13.39
C GLU A 338 -1.33 -13.09 -11.90
N PHE A 339 -1.09 -11.83 -11.53
CA PHE A 339 -1.14 -11.40 -10.14
C PHE A 339 -2.52 -11.64 -9.49
N PHE A 340 -3.65 -11.54 -10.20
CA PHE A 340 -4.95 -11.84 -9.60
C PHE A 340 -5.21 -13.34 -9.47
N GLU A 341 -4.83 -14.13 -10.48
CA GLU A 341 -5.07 -15.59 -10.50
C GLU A 341 -4.14 -16.39 -9.60
N GLU A 342 -2.91 -15.93 -9.40
CA GLU A 342 -1.88 -16.69 -8.70
C GLU A 342 -2.16 -16.76 -7.20
N GLY A 343 -2.54 -17.93 -6.69
CA GLY A 343 -2.73 -18.13 -5.25
C GLY A 343 -4.09 -17.64 -4.73
N GLU A 344 -4.18 -17.49 -3.42
CA GLU A 344 -5.44 -17.25 -2.71
C GLU A 344 -5.53 -15.83 -2.21
N TRP A 345 -6.73 -15.27 -2.26
CA TRP A 345 -7.06 -13.98 -1.69
C TRP A 345 -7.95 -14.16 -0.47
N THR A 346 -7.80 -13.23 0.47
CA THR A 346 -8.62 -13.11 1.67
C THR A 346 -8.90 -11.62 1.90
N GLY A 347 -9.60 -11.28 2.97
CA GLY A 347 -9.92 -9.89 3.23
C GLY A 347 -10.92 -9.68 4.36
N SER A 348 -11.32 -8.43 4.52
CA SER A 348 -12.46 -8.06 5.35
C SER A 348 -13.24 -6.93 4.72
N PHE A 349 -14.54 -6.94 4.99
CA PHE A 349 -15.42 -5.79 4.85
C PHE A 349 -15.53 -5.11 6.21
N ALA A 350 -15.50 -3.79 6.23
CA ALA A 350 -15.77 -2.99 7.42
C ALA A 350 -17.08 -2.24 7.21
N TYR A 351 -18.02 -2.39 8.14
CA TYR A 351 -19.27 -1.65 8.16
C TYR A 351 -19.15 -0.58 9.25
N THR A 352 -18.90 0.65 8.82
CA THR A 352 -18.72 1.79 9.73
C THR A 352 -20.07 2.43 10.05
N GLY A 353 -20.18 3.10 11.20
CA GLY A 353 -21.40 3.84 11.58
C GLY A 353 -22.50 2.99 12.20
N CYS A 354 -23.75 3.12 11.70
CA CYS A 354 -25.00 2.68 12.36
C CYS A 354 -25.15 1.18 12.65
N TRP A 355 -24.27 0.35 12.11
CA TRP A 355 -24.20 -1.08 12.41
C TRP A 355 -23.29 -1.37 13.60
N GLY A 356 -22.38 -0.45 13.91
CA GLY A 356 -21.45 -0.49 15.02
C GLY A 356 -22.10 -0.30 16.37
N VAL A 357 -21.91 -1.26 17.28
CA VAL A 357 -22.20 -1.05 18.71
C VAL A 357 -21.20 0.01 19.22
N ASP A 358 -21.71 1.06 19.87
CA ASP A 358 -20.93 2.18 20.40
C ASP A 358 -20.18 3.05 19.36
N GLY A 359 -20.62 3.04 18.09
CA GLY A 359 -19.96 3.83 17.04
C GLY A 359 -18.60 3.27 16.60
N ARG A 360 -18.36 1.99 16.83
CA ARG A 360 -17.17 1.24 16.39
C ARG A 360 -17.45 0.41 15.15
N ASP A 361 -16.44 0.20 14.33
CA ASP A 361 -16.59 -0.54 13.07
C ASP A 361 -16.78 -2.05 13.32
N ILE A 362 -17.66 -2.69 12.55
CA ILE A 362 -17.83 -4.16 12.53
C ILE A 362 -17.11 -4.72 11.31
N PHE A 363 -16.34 -5.79 11.52
CA PHE A 363 -15.57 -6.45 10.48
C PHE A 363 -16.18 -7.81 10.12
N ASP A 364 -16.47 -7.96 8.84
CA ASP A 364 -16.94 -9.18 8.21
C ASP A 364 -15.82 -9.78 7.35
N CYS A 365 -15.23 -10.85 7.85
CA CYS A 365 -14.02 -11.43 7.27
C CYS A 365 -14.34 -12.47 6.20
N VAL A 366 -13.55 -12.48 5.13
CA VAL A 366 -13.50 -13.60 4.19
C VAL A 366 -13.05 -14.84 4.94
N GLY A 367 -13.78 -15.94 4.77
CA GLY A 367 -13.33 -17.26 5.23
C GLY A 367 -13.65 -17.65 6.67
N GLY A 368 -14.40 -16.89 7.47
CA GLY A 368 -14.73 -17.27 8.87
C GLY A 368 -15.67 -18.48 9.07
N VAL A 369 -16.32 -18.60 10.23
CA VAL A 369 -17.42 -19.58 10.39
C VAL A 369 -18.70 -18.96 9.87
N ASN A 370 -19.18 -19.43 8.71
CA ASN A 370 -20.51 -19.11 8.21
C ASN A 370 -21.49 -20.26 8.52
N ARG A 371 -22.41 -20.01 9.46
CA ARG A 371 -23.40 -21.00 9.91
C ARG A 371 -24.32 -21.45 8.76
N MET A 372 -24.65 -20.57 7.83
CA MET A 372 -25.52 -20.89 6.69
C MET A 372 -24.82 -21.80 5.69
N VAL A 373 -23.54 -21.55 5.41
CA VAL A 373 -22.71 -22.42 4.56
C VAL A 373 -22.59 -23.81 5.18
N ARG A 374 -22.23 -23.88 6.47
CA ARG A 374 -22.03 -25.15 7.19
C ARG A 374 -23.32 -25.95 7.37
N LEU A 375 -24.43 -25.32 7.77
CA LEU A 375 -25.71 -26.02 7.92
C LEU A 375 -26.33 -26.40 6.57
N GLY A 376 -26.07 -25.61 5.53
CA GLY A 376 -26.53 -25.89 4.17
C GLY A 376 -25.68 -26.93 3.42
N GLY A 377 -24.49 -27.26 3.94
CA GLY A 377 -23.54 -28.14 3.25
C GLY A 377 -23.00 -27.56 1.94
N PHE A 378 -22.93 -26.22 1.83
CA PHE A 378 -22.47 -25.51 0.63
C PHE A 378 -20.94 -25.54 0.45
N ASP A 379 -20.22 -25.93 1.51
CA ASP A 379 -18.78 -26.19 1.55
C ASP A 379 -18.40 -27.57 0.99
N VAL A 380 -19.38 -28.46 0.78
CA VAL A 380 -19.16 -29.80 0.21
C VAL A 380 -19.58 -29.81 -1.26
N LEU A 381 -18.77 -30.45 -2.12
CA LEU A 381 -18.96 -30.60 -3.59
C LEU A 381 -20.33 -31.16 -4.05
N ASN A 382 -21.20 -31.59 -3.13
CA ASN A 382 -22.53 -32.13 -3.39
C ASN A 382 -23.67 -31.10 -3.20
N GLY A 383 -23.36 -29.79 -3.13
CA GLY A 383 -24.36 -28.73 -3.04
C GLY A 383 -25.38 -28.77 -4.19
N ARG A 384 -26.62 -28.36 -3.92
CA ARG A 384 -27.82 -28.52 -4.78
C ARG A 384 -27.71 -27.99 -6.22
N ASP A 385 -26.71 -27.15 -6.52
CA ASP A 385 -26.56 -26.48 -7.82
C ASP A 385 -25.12 -26.54 -8.39
N GLY A 386 -24.24 -27.38 -7.83
CA GLY A 386 -22.85 -27.52 -8.28
C GLY A 386 -21.95 -26.30 -8.01
N VAL A 387 -22.43 -25.30 -7.28
CA VAL A 387 -21.65 -24.16 -6.82
C VAL A 387 -20.98 -24.52 -5.48
N VAL A 388 -19.66 -24.65 -5.49
CA VAL A 388 -18.86 -24.80 -4.28
C VAL A 388 -18.60 -23.41 -3.70
N VAL A 389 -18.91 -23.23 -2.42
CA VAL A 389 -18.61 -21.98 -1.71
C VAL A 389 -17.35 -22.18 -0.88
N GLU A 390 -16.33 -21.37 -1.16
CA GLU A 390 -15.00 -21.55 -0.56
C GLU A 390 -14.70 -20.48 0.51
N PRO A 391 -13.83 -20.78 1.49
CA PRO A 391 -13.41 -19.82 2.51
C PRO A 391 -12.36 -18.80 2.01
N VAL A 392 -12.01 -18.85 0.73
CA VAL A 392 -10.98 -18.00 0.12
C VAL A 392 -11.47 -17.49 -1.22
N ILE A 393 -10.90 -16.38 -1.65
CA ILE A 393 -11.19 -15.79 -2.95
C ILE A 393 -10.14 -16.29 -3.94
N ARG A 394 -10.59 -16.81 -5.09
CA ARG A 394 -9.73 -17.20 -6.21
C ARG A 394 -10.28 -16.54 -7.46
N PHE A 395 -9.46 -15.70 -8.08
CA PHE A 395 -9.86 -15.02 -9.32
C PHE A 395 -9.52 -15.89 -10.53
N ARG A 396 -10.38 -15.78 -11.55
CA ARG A 396 -10.14 -16.33 -12.88
C ARG A 396 -10.39 -15.28 -13.93
N ARG A 397 -9.75 -15.40 -15.10
CA ARG A 397 -10.08 -14.53 -16.23
C ARG A 397 -11.53 -14.69 -16.58
N LEU A 398 -12.21 -13.57 -16.73
CA LEU A 398 -13.38 -13.58 -17.58
C LEU A 398 -12.86 -13.46 -19.02
N VAL A 399 -12.86 -14.58 -19.75
CA VAL A 399 -12.84 -14.49 -21.20
C VAL A 399 -14.16 -13.81 -21.55
N VAL A 400 -14.10 -12.50 -21.82
CA VAL A 400 -15.24 -11.82 -22.40
C VAL A 400 -15.38 -12.47 -23.75
N ASP A 401 -16.34 -13.39 -23.90
CA ASP A 401 -16.72 -14.05 -25.14
C ASP A 401 -17.30 -13.00 -26.11
N GLY A 402 -16.46 -12.02 -26.47
CA GLY A 402 -16.65 -11.04 -27.51
C GLY A 402 -15.93 -11.56 -28.73
N GLY A 403 -16.65 -12.41 -29.46
CA GLY A 403 -16.21 -13.17 -30.63
C GLY A 403 -15.04 -12.60 -31.43
N GLU A 404 -14.08 -13.49 -31.68
CA GLU A 404 -13.27 -13.48 -32.91
C GLU A 404 -14.13 -13.55 -34.20
N GLY A 405 -15.46 -13.62 -34.08
CA GLY A 405 -16.43 -13.59 -35.16
C GLY A 405 -16.75 -12.18 -35.66
N ARG A 406 -16.00 -11.74 -36.68
CA ARG A 406 -16.55 -11.05 -37.89
C ARG A 406 -17.68 -10.02 -37.64
N GLY A 407 -17.36 -8.89 -37.03
CA GLY A 407 -18.20 -7.68 -37.05
C GLY A 407 -17.44 -6.51 -37.62
N LYS A 408 -17.58 -6.25 -38.93
CA LYS A 408 -17.09 -5.05 -39.61
C LYS A 408 -17.74 -3.81 -38.99
N GLY A 409 -16.94 -2.84 -38.53
CA GLY A 409 -17.38 -1.46 -38.33
C GLY A 409 -17.13 -0.92 -36.94
N ASN A 410 -16.09 -0.08 -36.83
CA ASN A 410 -15.76 0.80 -35.71
C ASN A 410 -15.07 0.17 -34.49
N GLY A 411 -13.92 -0.46 -34.74
CA GLY A 411 -12.64 0.15 -34.35
C GLY A 411 -12.21 0.23 -32.89
N GLU A 412 -12.99 -0.22 -31.91
CA GLU A 412 -12.47 -0.38 -30.54
C GLU A 412 -11.69 -1.70 -30.44
N ARG A 413 -10.45 -1.70 -30.95
CA ARG A 413 -9.43 -2.62 -30.44
C ARG A 413 -9.41 -2.40 -28.93
N GLY A 414 -9.85 -3.40 -28.16
CA GLY A 414 -9.91 -3.33 -26.71
C GLY A 414 -8.62 -2.73 -26.17
N ASP A 415 -8.75 -1.59 -25.50
CA ASP A 415 -7.66 -0.89 -24.84
C ASP A 415 -6.96 -1.92 -23.93
N GLY A 416 -5.77 -2.37 -24.32
CA GLY A 416 -5.02 -3.44 -23.62
C GLY A 416 -4.66 -3.07 -22.17
N ASP A 417 -5.03 -1.86 -21.76
CA ASP A 417 -5.00 -1.32 -20.42
C ASP A 417 -6.12 -1.85 -19.50
N VAL A 418 -7.17 -2.52 -20.00
CA VAL A 418 -8.28 -3.00 -19.15
C VAL A 418 -8.48 -4.51 -19.27
N PHE A 419 -8.61 -5.18 -18.13
CA PHE A 419 -9.00 -6.60 -18.07
C PHE A 419 -10.05 -6.85 -16.97
N VAL A 420 -10.75 -7.98 -17.07
CA VAL A 420 -11.79 -8.38 -16.12
C VAL A 420 -11.44 -9.73 -15.52
N VAL A 421 -11.47 -9.81 -14.20
CA VAL A 421 -11.37 -11.07 -13.45
C VAL A 421 -12.62 -11.28 -12.61
N ARG A 422 -12.98 -12.55 -12.39
CA ARG A 422 -14.13 -12.94 -11.60
C ARG A 422 -13.70 -13.92 -10.52
N SER A 423 -14.17 -13.74 -9.29
CA SER A 423 -13.91 -14.69 -8.22
C SER A 423 -14.76 -15.96 -8.39
N ASN A 424 -14.32 -17.03 -7.74
CA ASN A 424 -15.19 -18.10 -7.24
C ASN A 424 -16.33 -17.56 -6.36
N CYS A 425 -17.28 -18.43 -6.00
CA CYS A 425 -18.22 -18.15 -4.93
C CYS A 425 -17.48 -18.35 -3.60
N PHE A 426 -17.37 -17.30 -2.82
CA PHE A 426 -16.79 -17.37 -1.48
C PHE A 426 -17.82 -16.91 -0.46
N TYR A 427 -17.51 -17.08 0.81
CA TYR A 427 -18.36 -16.58 1.88
C TYR A 427 -17.60 -15.67 2.83
N SER A 428 -18.34 -14.74 3.39
CA SER A 428 -17.99 -14.00 4.60
C SER A 428 -18.83 -14.53 5.76
N GLN A 429 -18.76 -13.90 6.93
CA GLN A 429 -19.64 -14.21 8.06
C GLN A 429 -21.09 -13.79 7.78
N MET A 430 -21.30 -12.75 6.97
CA MET A 430 -22.61 -12.18 6.69
C MET A 430 -23.29 -12.73 5.43
N GLY A 431 -22.55 -13.32 4.49
CA GLY A 431 -23.17 -13.82 3.25
C GLY A 431 -22.24 -14.57 2.32
N THR A 432 -22.79 -14.90 1.15
CA THR A 432 -22.04 -15.47 0.01
C THR A 432 -21.86 -14.44 -1.09
N HIS A 433 -20.67 -14.40 -1.67
CA HIS A 433 -20.24 -13.33 -2.56
C HIS A 433 -19.59 -13.90 -3.82
N VAL A 434 -19.83 -13.20 -4.93
CA VAL A 434 -19.03 -13.30 -6.15
C VAL A 434 -18.63 -11.89 -6.56
N LEU A 435 -17.33 -11.67 -6.75
CA LEU A 435 -16.78 -10.39 -7.17
C LEU A 435 -16.37 -10.47 -8.64
N GLU A 436 -16.74 -9.45 -9.41
CA GLU A 436 -16.20 -9.17 -10.73
C GLU A 436 -15.42 -7.86 -10.68
N LEU A 437 -14.13 -7.92 -11.01
CA LEU A 437 -13.21 -6.81 -10.94
C LEU A 437 -12.81 -6.39 -12.35
N ARG A 438 -13.14 -5.15 -12.73
CA ARG A 438 -12.66 -4.50 -13.95
C ARG A 438 -11.44 -3.65 -13.62
N VAL A 439 -10.25 -4.16 -13.93
CA VAL A 439 -8.97 -3.58 -13.54
C VAL A 439 -8.39 -2.76 -14.69
N ARG A 440 -8.02 -1.50 -14.43
CA ARG A 440 -7.24 -0.66 -15.35
C ARG A 440 -5.75 -0.69 -14.97
N ARG A 441 -4.91 -1.26 -15.83
CA ARG A 441 -3.47 -1.52 -15.59
C ARG A 441 -2.69 -0.26 -15.28
N SER A 442 -2.85 0.77 -16.11
CA SER A 442 -2.08 2.01 -16.04
C SER A 442 -2.34 2.81 -14.76
N THR A 443 -3.53 2.68 -14.16
CA THR A 443 -3.94 3.49 -13.00
C THR A 443 -4.16 2.68 -11.74
N GLY A 444 -4.24 1.35 -11.82
CA GLY A 444 -4.64 0.49 -10.70
C GLY A 444 -6.07 0.72 -10.22
N LEU A 445 -6.91 1.38 -11.02
CA LEU A 445 -8.31 1.60 -10.65
C LEU A 445 -9.10 0.35 -10.94
N ILE A 446 -10.00 -0.01 -10.03
CA ILE A 446 -10.80 -1.22 -10.11
C ILE A 446 -12.28 -0.85 -10.01
N GLY A 447 -13.05 -1.24 -11.01
CA GLY A 447 -14.51 -1.29 -10.90
C GLY A 447 -14.92 -2.62 -10.27
N VAL A 448 -15.59 -2.59 -9.13
CA VAL A 448 -16.04 -3.78 -8.40
C VAL A 448 -17.54 -3.96 -8.61
N LYS A 449 -17.94 -5.11 -9.12
CA LYS A 449 -19.33 -5.56 -9.15
C LYS A 449 -19.47 -6.76 -8.23
N GLU A 450 -20.31 -6.60 -7.22
CA GLU A 450 -20.58 -7.61 -6.21
C GLU A 450 -21.95 -8.25 -6.47
N TRP A 451 -22.02 -9.57 -6.34
CA TRP A 451 -23.24 -10.35 -6.45
C TRP A 451 -23.40 -11.20 -5.19
N ASN A 452 -24.56 -11.08 -4.53
CA ASN A 452 -24.93 -11.98 -3.44
C ASN A 452 -25.52 -13.26 -4.05
N ALA A 453 -24.87 -14.41 -3.86
CA ALA A 453 -25.33 -15.67 -4.44
C ALA A 453 -26.64 -16.17 -3.79
N ASP A 454 -26.91 -15.75 -2.55
CA ASP A 454 -28.13 -16.08 -1.80
C ASP A 454 -29.45 -15.61 -2.47
N GLY A 455 -29.37 -14.67 -3.42
CA GLY A 455 -30.51 -14.18 -4.19
C GLY A 455 -30.95 -15.11 -5.33
N VAL A 456 -30.14 -16.11 -5.70
CA VAL A 456 -30.39 -16.97 -6.88
C VAL A 456 -31.46 -18.04 -6.61
N GLY A 457 -31.73 -18.38 -5.34
CA GLY A 457 -32.58 -19.54 -4.98
C GLY A 457 -34.01 -19.27 -4.48
N LYS A 458 -34.40 -18.01 -4.21
CA LYS A 458 -35.72 -17.71 -3.59
C LYS A 458 -36.87 -17.43 -4.58
N GLY A 459 -36.72 -17.86 -5.84
CA GLY A 459 -37.81 -17.91 -6.83
C GLY A 459 -38.80 -19.07 -6.64
N GLY A 460 -38.85 -19.70 -5.46
CA GLY A 460 -39.77 -20.78 -5.13
C GLY A 460 -41.15 -20.27 -4.73
N GLY A 461 -41.88 -19.71 -5.68
CA GLY A 461 -43.27 -19.27 -5.49
C GLY A 461 -44.12 -19.66 -6.70
N ASN A 462 -44.81 -20.79 -6.57
CA ASN A 462 -45.81 -21.39 -7.47
C ASN A 462 -46.38 -20.45 -8.55
N GLY A 463 -46.01 -20.71 -9.81
CA GLY A 463 -46.67 -20.11 -10.97
C GLY A 463 -46.54 -21.03 -12.17
N ASN A 464 -47.54 -21.89 -12.38
CA ASN A 464 -47.82 -22.44 -13.71
C ASN A 464 -48.05 -21.24 -14.65
N GLY A 465 -47.10 -20.96 -15.54
CA GLY A 465 -47.20 -19.82 -16.45
C GLY A 465 -45.97 -19.70 -17.33
N ASP A 466 -45.99 -20.47 -18.42
CA ASP A 466 -45.32 -20.29 -19.71
C ASP A 466 -44.05 -19.42 -19.77
N GLY A 467 -42.96 -20.10 -20.11
CA GLY A 467 -41.61 -19.54 -20.16
C GLY A 467 -41.46 -18.39 -21.15
N ASN A 468 -41.09 -17.22 -20.63
CA ASN A 468 -40.06 -16.38 -21.24
C ASN A 468 -39.53 -15.32 -20.26
N ALA A 469 -39.42 -15.66 -18.97
CA ALA A 469 -38.81 -14.76 -18.00
C ALA A 469 -37.29 -14.91 -18.07
N LYS A 470 -36.67 -14.35 -19.12
CA LYS A 470 -35.35 -13.73 -18.97
C LYS A 470 -35.55 -12.62 -17.94
N GLY A 471 -35.47 -13.00 -16.67
CA GLY A 471 -35.47 -12.08 -15.56
C GLY A 471 -34.40 -11.06 -15.85
N LYS A 472 -34.81 -9.87 -16.29
CA LYS A 472 -34.02 -8.66 -16.19
C LYS A 472 -33.87 -8.40 -14.69
N GLY A 473 -33.08 -9.26 -14.02
CA GLY A 473 -32.51 -8.91 -12.73
C GLY A 473 -31.93 -7.53 -12.97
N SER A 474 -32.45 -6.55 -12.23
CA SER A 474 -32.11 -5.13 -12.32
C SER A 474 -30.61 -4.98 -12.07
N GLY A 475 -29.84 -5.27 -13.12
CA GLY A 475 -28.41 -5.52 -13.12
C GLY A 475 -27.61 -4.23 -13.19
N ASN A 476 -28.22 -3.12 -12.78
CA ASN A 476 -27.51 -1.94 -12.31
C ASN A 476 -26.90 -2.26 -10.93
N GLY A 477 -26.16 -3.37 -10.83
CA GLY A 477 -25.20 -3.55 -9.75
C GLY A 477 -24.25 -2.38 -9.87
N ASN A 478 -24.42 -1.39 -9.00
CA ASN A 478 -23.62 -0.17 -9.00
C ASN A 478 -22.15 -0.60 -8.97
N VAL A 479 -21.43 -0.32 -10.06
CA VAL A 479 -19.99 -0.56 -10.13
C VAL A 479 -19.35 0.36 -9.09
N ARG A 480 -18.75 -0.24 -8.08
CA ARG A 480 -18.09 0.50 -6.98
C ARG A 480 -16.63 0.76 -7.33
N GLY A 481 -16.11 1.88 -6.87
CA GLY A 481 -14.70 2.21 -7.05
C GLY A 481 -13.81 1.53 -6.00
N ALA A 482 -12.77 0.86 -6.45
CA ALA A 482 -11.66 0.39 -5.65
C ALA A 482 -10.32 0.76 -6.30
N VAL A 483 -9.24 0.64 -5.54
CA VAL A 483 -7.88 0.94 -5.94
C VAL A 483 -6.99 -0.23 -5.55
N LEU A 484 -6.17 -0.66 -6.51
CA LEU A 484 -5.07 -1.56 -6.26
C LEU A 484 -3.93 -0.77 -5.62
N THR A 485 -3.63 -1.06 -4.38
CA THR A 485 -2.51 -0.50 -3.61
C THR A 485 -1.38 -1.52 -3.51
N PRO A 486 -0.18 -1.13 -3.04
CA PRO A 486 0.88 -2.09 -2.69
C PRO A 486 0.50 -3.14 -1.64
N PHE A 487 -0.64 -2.96 -0.97
CA PHE A 487 -1.12 -3.82 0.12
C PHE A 487 -2.39 -4.60 -0.26
N GLY A 488 -2.73 -4.64 -1.56
CA GLY A 488 -3.92 -5.31 -2.08
C GLY A 488 -4.99 -4.35 -2.56
N VAL A 489 -6.23 -4.82 -2.66
CA VAL A 489 -7.36 -4.06 -3.21
C VAL A 489 -8.10 -3.37 -2.06
N VAL A 490 -8.22 -2.05 -2.14
CA VAL A 490 -8.94 -1.23 -1.15
C VAL A 490 -10.04 -0.46 -1.86
N GLY A 491 -11.27 -0.51 -1.37
CA GLY A 491 -12.36 0.27 -1.95
C GLY A 491 -13.51 0.48 -0.97
N ALA A 492 -14.36 1.46 -1.24
CA ALA A 492 -15.58 1.64 -0.46
C ALA A 492 -16.74 0.84 -1.05
N MET A 493 -17.47 0.16 -0.17
CA MET A 493 -18.58 -0.72 -0.50
C MET A 493 -19.92 -0.03 -0.22
N GLY A 494 -20.38 0.83 -1.14
CA GLY A 494 -21.76 1.34 -1.12
C GLY A 494 -21.92 2.75 -0.53
N VAL A 495 -23.17 3.10 -0.20
CA VAL A 495 -23.57 4.39 0.40
C VAL A 495 -23.59 4.18 1.91
N GLY A 496 -22.75 4.90 2.67
CA GLY A 496 -22.68 4.75 4.13
C GLY A 496 -21.36 4.22 4.68
N ALA A 497 -20.23 4.60 4.07
CA ALA A 497 -18.89 4.41 4.64
C ALA A 497 -18.48 2.96 4.95
N SER A 498 -18.99 1.96 4.21
CA SER A 498 -18.43 0.61 4.28
C SER A 498 -17.14 0.53 3.45
N TRP A 499 -16.16 -0.24 3.93
CA TRP A 499 -14.87 -0.42 3.27
C TRP A 499 -14.63 -1.90 2.98
N MET A 500 -13.84 -2.18 1.96
CA MET A 500 -13.32 -3.50 1.63
C MET A 500 -11.82 -3.39 1.52
N TRP A 501 -11.14 -4.34 2.16
CA TRP A 501 -9.72 -4.58 1.94
C TRP A 501 -9.51 -6.06 1.65
N LEU A 502 -9.00 -6.36 0.46
CA LEU A 502 -8.60 -7.70 0.03
C LEU A 502 -7.08 -7.76 -0.15
N TRP A 503 -6.46 -8.85 0.29
CA TRP A 503 -5.02 -9.09 0.15
C TRP A 503 -4.75 -10.56 -0.17
N LYS A 504 -3.53 -10.90 -0.59
CA LYS A 504 -3.13 -12.30 -0.78
C LYS A 504 -3.03 -12.99 0.57
N ARG A 505 -3.58 -14.19 0.67
CA ARG A 505 -3.59 -14.97 1.90
C ARG A 505 -2.17 -15.19 2.44
N GLU A 506 -1.20 -15.44 1.57
CA GLU A 506 0.22 -15.64 1.92
C GLU A 506 0.88 -14.40 2.54
N TRP A 507 0.31 -13.21 2.38
CA TRP A 507 0.79 -11.99 3.06
C TRP A 507 0.27 -11.87 4.48
N SER A 508 -0.61 -12.76 4.90
CA SER A 508 -1.05 -12.83 6.30
C SER A 508 0.06 -13.50 7.09
N GLY A 509 0.32 -13.03 8.31
CA GLY A 509 1.20 -13.77 9.22
C GLY A 509 0.64 -15.18 9.45
N ALA A 510 1.52 -16.17 9.65
CA ALA A 510 1.09 -17.50 10.06
C ALA A 510 0.21 -17.37 11.32
N VAL A 511 -0.96 -18.02 11.29
CA VAL A 511 -1.75 -18.24 12.50
C VAL A 511 -1.08 -19.41 13.20
N GLU A 512 -0.07 -19.13 14.02
CA GLU A 512 0.53 -20.16 14.86
C GLU A 512 -0.56 -20.66 15.84
N GLY A 513 -0.81 -21.98 15.85
CA GLY A 513 -1.62 -22.62 16.90
C GLY A 513 -3.03 -23.07 16.56
N VAL A 514 -3.40 -23.24 15.28
CA VAL A 514 -4.65 -23.94 14.91
C VAL A 514 -4.34 -25.03 13.89
N GLU A 515 -3.88 -26.18 14.37
CA GLU A 515 -3.98 -27.47 13.65
C GLU A 515 -5.23 -28.23 14.09
#